data_AF-A8X3Y7-F1
#
_entry.id   AF-A8X3Y7-F1
#
_cell.length_a   1.000
_cell.length_b   1.000
_cell.length_c   1.000
_cell.angle_alpha   90.00
_cell.angle_beta   90.00
_cell.angle_gamma   90.00
#
_symmetry.space_group_name_H-M   'P 1'
#
loop_
_entity.id
_entity.type
_entity.pdbx_description
1 polymer ?
#
loop_
_entity_poly.entity_id
_entity_poly.type
_entity_poly.pdbx_seq_one_letter_code
_entity_poly.pdbx_strand_id
1 'polypeptide(L)'
;MINTMELRDSPKSNRSSQAVIDAKSDSSEKGSESPRSLRDYHRGGSGSLTGGGAIVLANNKPDMKKYKQKLDSRLGVVLLMCLVTIFVILGIYGTMHSSVHDELTVYVNRTHQIASELKNAMDENYPKENQTNIDKHGRVWMTVEELEDYAYLIEKTNSTVWNLFFWNLVLSIFLFPIVLAIHLGWIAGNGAKLAYRVVLLIGLLFCIAQFLHLVHPVFWGAVRFPGMLDRLFLEAYPRDQYHIDSIQRRFACEFKPHDTLVQLDLQQPCIPKMKNSLLPTYSTLLLIFIDLFPFLFGAFIYAWSAWIKNSNVVRTARQRVELNNSRRVPFPTHNVYTPPERNTKLVEV
;
A
#
# COMPACT_ATOMS: atom_id res chain seq x y z
N MET A 1 -37.50 -10.23 34.01
CA MET A 1 -38.89 -10.51 33.63
C MET A 1 -39.02 -10.27 32.13
N ILE A 2 -39.41 -11.33 31.43
CA ILE A 2 -39.69 -11.40 30.00
C ILE A 2 -41.07 -10.77 29.75
N ASN A 3 -41.25 -10.03 28.65
CA ASN A 3 -42.49 -10.10 27.87
C ASN A 3 -42.27 -9.63 26.42
N THR A 4 -42.86 -10.41 25.53
CA THR A 4 -42.79 -10.43 24.06
C THR A 4 -44.16 -10.09 23.46
N MET A 5 -44.15 -9.76 22.15
CA MET A 5 -45.27 -9.63 21.19
C MET A 5 -46.10 -8.33 21.28
N GLU A 6 -46.42 -7.62 20.19
CA GLU A 6 -47.14 -8.07 18.99
C GLU A 6 -46.76 -7.33 17.68
N LEU A 7 -46.93 -8.06 16.57
CA LEU A 7 -47.01 -7.60 15.17
C LEU A 7 -48.26 -6.75 14.91
N ARG A 8 -48.18 -5.80 13.96
CA ARG A 8 -49.30 -5.49 13.06
C ARG A 8 -48.84 -5.07 11.66
N ASP A 9 -49.43 -5.74 10.67
CA ASP A 9 -49.30 -5.56 9.23
C ASP A 9 -50.08 -4.36 8.67
N SER A 10 -49.48 -3.74 7.64
CA SER A 10 -50.00 -3.29 6.31
C SER A 10 -51.40 -2.66 6.14
N PRO A 11 -51.58 -1.82 5.08
CA PRO A 11 -52.19 -2.41 3.88
C PRO A 11 -51.65 -1.92 2.51
N LYS A 12 -51.73 -2.86 1.56
CA LYS A 12 -51.63 -2.73 0.11
C LYS A 12 -52.83 -1.97 -0.49
N SER A 13 -52.60 -1.32 -1.63
CA SER A 13 -53.65 -0.89 -2.56
C SER A 13 -53.52 -1.60 -3.92
N ASN A 14 -54.68 -2.02 -4.42
CA ASN A 14 -54.97 -2.94 -5.52
C ASN A 14 -55.08 -2.28 -6.90
N ARG A 15 -54.83 -3.10 -7.94
CA ARG A 15 -55.70 -3.27 -9.14
C ARG A 15 -55.19 -4.51 -9.89
N SER A 16 -55.77 -5.71 -9.73
CA SER A 16 -56.99 -6.25 -10.37
C SER A 16 -57.07 -6.00 -11.88
N SER A 17 -57.46 -6.88 -12.78
CA SER A 17 -57.81 -8.31 -12.82
C SER A 17 -58.19 -8.51 -14.29
N GLN A 18 -57.71 -9.53 -15.00
CA GLN A 18 -58.54 -10.16 -16.04
C GLN A 18 -57.88 -11.47 -16.49
N ALA A 19 -58.44 -12.59 -16.02
CA ALA A 19 -58.37 -13.86 -16.69
C ALA A 19 -59.68 -14.01 -17.48
N VAL A 20 -59.59 -14.31 -18.77
CA VAL A 20 -60.67 -14.97 -19.52
C VAL A 20 -59.99 -16.02 -20.41
N ILE A 21 -60.42 -17.26 -20.20
CA ILE A 21 -60.08 -18.46 -20.92
C ILE A 21 -61.01 -18.51 -22.14
N ASP A 22 -60.47 -18.81 -23.32
CA ASP A 22 -61.25 -19.47 -24.38
C ASP A 22 -60.39 -20.52 -25.07
N ALA A 23 -60.96 -21.72 -25.16
CA ALA A 23 -60.36 -22.92 -25.71
C ALA A 23 -60.96 -23.19 -27.10
N LYS A 24 -60.12 -23.49 -28.11
CA LYS A 24 -60.44 -24.52 -29.11
C LYS A 24 -59.22 -24.98 -29.92
N SER A 25 -59.12 -26.32 -30.00
CA SER A 25 -58.49 -27.20 -31.00
C SER A 25 -58.48 -26.65 -32.44
N ASP A 26 -57.62 -27.00 -33.40
CA ASP A 26 -56.85 -28.23 -33.64
C ASP A 26 -55.86 -27.99 -34.81
N SER A 27 -54.81 -28.82 -34.86
CA SER A 27 -54.11 -29.30 -36.08
C SER A 27 -53.20 -28.39 -36.95
N SER A 28 -52.02 -28.95 -37.22
CA SER A 28 -51.25 -28.92 -38.48
C SER A 28 -50.13 -27.86 -38.70
N GLU A 29 -48.90 -28.40 -38.66
CA GLU A 29 -47.73 -28.13 -39.51
C GLU A 29 -47.20 -26.70 -39.84
N LYS A 30 -45.89 -26.56 -39.54
CA LYS A 30 -44.80 -25.86 -40.28
C LYS A 30 -44.89 -24.33 -40.45
N GLY A 31 -43.91 -23.61 -39.89
CA GLY A 31 -43.57 -22.25 -40.28
C GLY A 31 -42.42 -21.61 -39.49
N SER A 32 -41.37 -21.20 -40.20
CA SER A 32 -40.08 -20.62 -39.82
C SER A 32 -40.03 -19.61 -38.64
N GLU A 33 -39.08 -19.81 -37.71
CA GLU A 33 -38.55 -18.76 -36.83
C GLU A 33 -37.45 -17.97 -37.56
N SER A 34 -37.65 -16.64 -37.65
CA SER A 34 -36.66 -15.68 -38.13
C SER A 34 -35.79 -15.16 -36.98
N PRO A 35 -34.49 -14.89 -37.18
CA PRO A 35 -33.60 -14.44 -36.12
C PRO A 35 -33.77 -12.94 -35.86
N ARG A 36 -33.94 -12.56 -34.59
CA ARG A 36 -33.94 -11.16 -34.13
C ARG A 36 -32.63 -10.48 -34.55
N SER A 37 -32.75 -9.41 -35.34
CA SER A 37 -31.63 -8.59 -35.81
C SER A 37 -30.93 -7.87 -34.64
N LEU A 38 -29.62 -8.07 -34.53
CA LEU A 38 -28.73 -7.31 -33.64
C LEU A 38 -28.58 -5.88 -34.17
N ARG A 39 -28.71 -4.88 -33.29
CA ARG A 39 -28.58 -3.44 -33.59
C ARG A 39 -27.16 -3.07 -34.04
N ASP A 40 -27.07 -2.21 -35.05
CA ASP A 40 -25.84 -1.89 -35.81
C ASP A 40 -24.69 -1.24 -35.03
N TYR A 41 -24.91 -0.74 -33.81
CA TYR A 41 -23.84 -0.15 -32.99
C TYR A 41 -22.90 -1.17 -32.33
N HIS A 42 -23.11 -2.47 -32.55
CA HIS A 42 -22.18 -3.54 -32.16
C HIS A 42 -21.28 -4.03 -33.31
N ARG A 43 -21.40 -3.46 -34.51
CA ARG A 43 -20.51 -3.77 -35.64
C ARG A 43 -19.32 -2.81 -35.67
N GLY A 44 -18.17 -3.29 -35.18
CA GLY A 44 -16.86 -2.84 -35.66
C GLY A 44 -16.19 -1.73 -34.87
N GLY A 45 -15.35 -2.13 -33.90
CA GLY A 45 -14.24 -1.33 -33.39
C GLY A 45 -13.02 -2.24 -33.27
N SER A 46 -12.00 -1.98 -34.08
CA SER A 46 -10.73 -2.70 -34.15
C SER A 46 -10.02 -2.78 -32.78
N GLY A 47 -10.25 -3.87 -32.05
CA GLY A 47 -9.48 -4.24 -30.87
C GLY A 47 -8.75 -5.54 -31.15
N SER A 48 -7.44 -5.48 -31.36
CA SER A 48 -6.55 -6.64 -31.41
C SER A 48 -6.45 -7.27 -30.02
N LEU A 49 -7.46 -8.05 -29.62
CA LEU A 49 -7.33 -9.01 -28.53
C LEU A 49 -6.99 -10.35 -29.17
N THR A 50 -5.71 -10.50 -29.46
CA THR A 50 -5.13 -11.73 -30.02
C THR A 50 -5.29 -12.86 -29.01
N GLY A 51 -5.82 -13.98 -29.51
CA GLY A 51 -6.34 -15.12 -28.76
C GLY A 51 -5.40 -15.72 -27.71
N GLY A 52 -5.91 -15.82 -26.48
CA GLY A 52 -5.45 -16.82 -25.53
C GLY A 52 -6.07 -18.17 -25.88
N GLY A 53 -5.32 -19.02 -26.57
CA GLY A 53 -5.74 -20.39 -26.91
C GLY A 53 -6.16 -21.20 -25.68
N ALA A 54 -7.17 -22.05 -25.85
CA ALA A 54 -7.67 -22.95 -24.82
C ALA A 54 -6.58 -23.94 -24.41
N ILE A 55 -6.09 -23.82 -23.18
CA ILE A 55 -5.23 -24.84 -22.56
C ILE A 55 -6.16 -25.81 -21.84
N VAL A 56 -6.39 -26.99 -22.43
CA VAL A 56 -6.95 -28.13 -21.71
C VAL A 56 -5.93 -28.55 -20.66
N LEU A 57 -6.16 -28.16 -19.39
CA LEU A 57 -5.37 -28.63 -18.26
C LEU A 57 -5.95 -29.95 -17.76
N ALA A 58 -5.62 -31.04 -18.45
CA ALA A 58 -5.60 -32.35 -17.84
C ALA A 58 -4.36 -32.45 -16.94
N ASN A 59 -4.47 -31.98 -15.69
CA ASN A 59 -3.76 -32.52 -14.51
C ASN A 59 -3.93 -31.60 -13.30
N ASN A 60 -4.40 -32.17 -12.19
CA ASN A 60 -4.68 -31.54 -10.90
C ASN A 60 -3.43 -31.18 -10.06
N LYS A 61 -2.22 -31.22 -10.63
CA LYS A 61 -0.99 -30.86 -9.91
C LYS A 61 -0.59 -29.40 -10.19
N PRO A 62 -0.19 -28.62 -9.17
CA PRO A 62 0.36 -27.29 -9.39
C PRO A 62 1.60 -27.40 -10.29
N ASP A 63 1.52 -26.79 -11.48
CA ASP A 63 2.64 -26.75 -12.41
C ASP A 63 3.68 -25.74 -11.90
N MET A 64 4.65 -26.26 -11.15
CA MET A 64 5.73 -25.47 -10.53
C MET A 64 6.54 -24.68 -11.57
N LYS A 65 6.59 -25.14 -12.83
CA LYS A 65 7.29 -24.42 -13.91
C LYS A 65 6.55 -23.13 -14.29
N LYS A 66 5.21 -23.18 -14.37
CA LYS A 66 4.37 -22.00 -14.64
C LYS A 66 4.36 -21.00 -13.48
N TYR A 67 4.40 -21.49 -12.24
CA TYR A 67 4.58 -20.63 -11.06
C TYR A 67 5.92 -19.89 -11.12
N LYS A 68 7.01 -20.63 -11.30
CA LYS A 68 8.36 -20.08 -11.39
C LYS A 68 8.49 -19.01 -12.47
N GLN A 69 7.93 -19.26 -13.65
CA GLN A 69 7.96 -18.31 -14.77
C GLN A 69 7.15 -17.04 -14.49
N LYS A 70 5.98 -17.14 -13.85
CA LYS A 70 5.18 -15.96 -13.48
C LYS A 70 5.82 -15.14 -12.37
N LEU A 71 6.43 -15.82 -11.39
CA LEU A 71 7.15 -15.17 -10.30
C LEU A 71 8.39 -14.45 -10.85
N ASP A 72 9.23 -15.15 -11.60
CA ASP A 72 10.42 -14.56 -12.23
C ASP A 72 10.07 -13.34 -13.10
N SER A 73 8.95 -13.38 -13.83
CA SER A 73 8.56 -12.29 -14.73
C SER A 73 7.96 -11.07 -14.02
N ARG A 74 7.53 -11.16 -12.77
CA ARG A 74 6.75 -10.08 -12.12
C ARG A 74 7.35 -9.61 -10.81
N LEU A 75 8.01 -10.50 -10.07
CA LEU A 75 8.55 -10.20 -8.75
C LEU A 75 9.59 -9.08 -8.80
N GLY A 76 10.47 -9.05 -9.81
CA GLY A 76 11.47 -7.98 -9.93
C GLY A 76 10.86 -6.61 -10.20
N VAL A 77 9.78 -6.51 -10.97
CA VAL A 77 9.06 -5.24 -11.18
C VAL A 77 8.40 -4.80 -9.89
N VAL A 78 7.74 -5.72 -9.19
CA VAL A 78 7.11 -5.41 -7.89
C VAL A 78 8.15 -4.94 -6.88
N LEU A 79 9.27 -5.64 -6.76
CA LEU A 79 10.36 -5.30 -5.85
C LEU A 79 10.95 -3.93 -6.20
N LEU A 80 11.23 -3.66 -7.48
CA LEU A 80 11.72 -2.36 -7.94
C LEU A 80 10.74 -1.22 -7.61
N MET A 81 9.43 -1.42 -7.86
CA MET A 81 8.42 -0.41 -7.52
C MET A 81 8.36 -0.16 -6.01
N CYS A 82 8.52 -1.20 -5.18
CA CYS A 82 8.55 -1.05 -3.73
C CYS A 82 9.78 -0.24 -3.29
N LEU A 83 10.98 -0.56 -3.78
CA LEU A 83 12.21 0.16 -3.44
C LEU A 83 12.14 1.64 -3.85
N VAL A 84 11.63 1.93 -5.06
CA VAL A 84 11.45 3.31 -5.54
C VAL A 84 10.44 4.06 -4.67
N THR A 85 9.33 3.42 -4.31
CA THR A 85 8.30 4.05 -3.45
C THR A 85 8.85 4.36 -2.06
N ILE A 86 9.58 3.40 -1.46
CA ILE A 86 10.22 3.57 -0.15
C ILE A 86 11.26 4.67 -0.20
N PHE A 87 12.09 4.72 -1.25
CA PHE A 87 13.05 5.81 -1.48
C PHE A 87 12.37 7.18 -1.48
N VAL A 88 11.27 7.34 -2.22
CA VAL A 88 10.54 8.63 -2.30
C VAL A 88 9.96 9.02 -0.94
N ILE A 89 9.29 8.08 -0.25
CA ILE A 89 8.68 8.36 1.06
C ILE A 89 9.74 8.70 2.10
N LEU A 90 10.86 7.95 2.14
CA LEU A 90 11.98 8.24 3.04
C LEU A 90 12.64 9.59 2.74
N GLY A 91 12.73 10.00 1.47
CA GLY A 91 13.24 11.32 1.09
C GLY A 91 12.38 12.46 1.62
N ILE A 92 11.06 12.37 1.46
CA ILE A 92 10.11 13.37 2.00
C ILE A 92 10.16 13.34 3.54
N TYR A 93 10.12 12.15 4.14
CA TYR A 93 10.16 11.99 5.59
C TYR A 93 11.46 12.56 6.20
N GLY A 94 12.61 12.21 5.64
CA GLY A 94 13.92 12.65 6.13
C GLY A 94 14.14 14.16 5.99
N THR A 95 13.66 14.76 4.89
CA THR A 95 13.80 16.22 4.67
C THR A 95 12.86 17.03 5.57
N MET A 96 11.66 16.56 5.85
CA MET A 96 10.77 17.23 6.81
C MET A 96 11.31 17.12 8.24
N HIS A 97 11.78 15.94 8.63
CA HIS A 97 12.23 15.67 10.00
C HIS A 97 13.64 16.20 10.28
N SER A 98 14.48 16.49 9.28
CA SER A 98 15.84 17.00 9.50
C SER A 98 15.85 18.33 10.26
N SER A 99 14.95 19.25 9.90
CA SER A 99 14.84 20.56 10.57
C SER A 99 14.50 20.45 12.06
N VAL A 100 13.59 19.54 12.40
CA VAL A 100 13.18 19.25 13.79
C VAL A 100 14.28 18.50 14.52
N HIS A 101 14.94 17.57 13.84
CA HIS A 101 16.01 16.75 14.39
C HIS A 101 17.21 17.59 14.82
N ASP A 102 17.67 18.51 13.96
CA ASP A 102 18.83 19.35 14.25
C ASP A 102 18.60 20.21 15.50
N GLU A 103 17.45 20.88 15.56
CA GLU A 103 17.06 21.72 16.71
C GLU A 103 16.91 20.91 17.99
N LEU A 104 16.26 19.74 17.90
CA LEU A 104 16.04 18.88 19.05
C LEU A 104 17.35 18.27 19.56
N THR A 105 18.27 17.90 18.66
CA THR A 105 19.58 17.37 19.03
C THR A 105 20.40 18.44 19.77
N VAL A 106 20.40 19.68 19.28
CA VAL A 106 21.07 20.80 19.97
C VAL A 106 20.45 21.04 21.34
N TYR A 107 19.11 21.06 21.43
CA TYR A 107 18.41 21.25 22.69
C TYR A 107 18.70 20.15 23.71
N VAL A 108 18.62 18.89 23.30
CA VAL A 108 18.88 17.73 24.18
C VAL A 108 20.31 17.72 24.66
N ASN A 109 21.29 17.99 23.78
CA ASN A 109 22.70 18.06 24.18
C ASN A 109 22.99 19.18 25.19
N ARG A 110 22.36 20.35 25.02
CA ARG A 110 22.45 21.44 26.00
C ARG A 110 21.77 21.10 27.31
N THR A 111 20.59 20.51 27.27
CA THR A 111 19.85 20.08 28.46
C THR A 111 20.62 19.01 29.22
N HIS A 112 21.28 18.09 28.51
CA HIS A 112 22.20 17.10 29.07
C HIS A 112 23.41 17.76 29.75
N GLN A 113 24.03 18.77 29.12
CA GLN A 113 25.13 19.52 29.73
C GLN A 113 24.68 20.18 31.05
N ILE A 114 23.53 20.87 31.04
CA ILE A 114 22.98 21.53 32.24
C ILE A 114 22.68 20.49 33.33
N ALA A 115 22.04 19.37 32.99
CA ALA A 115 21.73 18.30 33.93
C ALA A 115 23.01 17.68 34.54
N SER A 116 24.05 17.48 33.73
CA SER A 116 25.35 17.00 34.20
C SER A 116 26.04 17.98 35.14
N GLU A 117 26.00 19.29 34.83
CA GLU A 117 26.51 20.33 35.72
C GLU A 117 25.76 20.38 37.05
N LEU A 118 24.43 20.26 37.05
CA LEU A 118 23.62 20.19 38.28
C LEU A 118 23.93 18.93 39.11
N LYS A 119 24.09 17.77 38.46
CA LYS A 119 24.47 16.51 39.12
C LYS A 119 25.85 16.65 39.78
N ASN A 120 26.82 17.24 39.08
CA ASN A 120 28.18 17.46 39.58
C ASN A 120 28.24 18.50 40.71
N ALA A 121 27.40 19.54 40.65
CA ALA A 121 27.28 20.55 41.69
C ALA A 121 26.60 20.02 42.98
N MET A 122 26.09 18.78 42.96
CA MET A 122 25.28 18.19 44.03
C MET A 122 24.13 19.10 44.47
N ASP A 123 23.40 19.70 43.52
CA ASP A 123 22.22 20.50 43.85
C ASP A 123 21.26 19.67 44.71
N GLU A 124 20.86 20.22 45.86
CA GLU A 124 20.00 19.53 46.82
C GLU A 124 18.66 19.08 46.22
N ASN A 125 18.22 19.75 45.14
CA ASN A 125 16.95 19.51 44.48
C ASN A 125 17.06 18.57 43.28
N TYR A 126 18.27 18.25 42.80
CA TYR A 126 18.48 17.36 41.65
C TYR A 126 18.59 15.89 42.09
N PRO A 127 17.96 14.94 41.38
CA PRO A 127 18.00 13.53 41.76
C PRO A 127 19.43 12.97 41.70
N LYS A 128 19.87 12.39 42.84
CA LYS A 128 21.17 11.71 42.96
C LYS A 128 21.17 10.29 42.38
N GLU A 129 19.99 9.69 42.27
CA GLU A 129 19.76 8.35 41.73
C GLU A 129 18.92 8.43 40.44
N ASN A 130 18.91 7.37 39.63
CA ASN A 130 18.22 7.30 38.33
C ASN A 130 16.68 7.21 38.45
N GLN A 131 16.09 7.97 39.36
CA GLN A 131 14.65 8.02 39.58
C GLN A 131 14.15 9.46 39.40
N THR A 132 12.98 9.58 38.80
CA THR A 132 12.30 10.86 38.65
C THR A 132 11.85 11.34 40.03
N ASN A 133 12.45 12.42 40.51
CA ASN A 133 12.10 13.03 41.79
C ASN A 133 11.32 14.33 41.55
N ILE A 134 10.34 14.58 42.42
CA ILE A 134 9.57 15.81 42.46
C ILE A 134 10.21 16.70 43.53
N ASP A 135 10.77 17.83 43.09
CA ASP A 135 11.32 18.84 43.99
C ASP A 135 10.23 19.43 44.89
N LYS A 136 10.63 20.07 45.99
CA LYS A 136 9.79 20.85 46.93
C LYS A 136 8.90 21.89 46.23
N HIS A 137 9.29 22.32 45.02
CA HIS A 137 8.54 23.24 44.16
C HIS A 137 7.58 22.56 43.17
N GLY A 138 7.39 21.23 43.28
CA GLY A 138 6.57 20.45 42.35
C GLY A 138 7.21 20.21 40.98
N ARG A 139 8.50 20.51 40.82
CA ARG A 139 9.24 20.34 39.55
C ARG A 139 9.71 18.91 39.41
N VAL A 140 9.49 18.33 38.23
CA VAL A 140 10.01 17.01 37.89
C VAL A 140 11.34 17.20 37.16
N TRP A 141 12.41 16.55 37.64
CA TRP A 141 13.73 16.65 37.01
C TRP A 141 13.97 15.50 36.04
N MET A 142 14.64 15.81 34.92
CA MET A 142 15.11 14.82 33.96
C MET A 142 16.49 14.31 34.39
N THR A 143 16.70 13.00 34.32
CA THR A 143 17.99 12.40 34.66
C THR A 143 18.95 12.47 33.46
N VAL A 144 20.26 12.45 33.74
CA VAL A 144 21.30 12.46 32.70
C VAL A 144 21.14 11.26 31.78
N GLU A 145 20.81 10.10 32.34
CA GLU A 145 20.62 8.84 31.63
C GLU A 145 19.39 8.88 30.71
N GLU A 146 18.30 9.53 31.14
CA GLU A 146 17.10 9.72 30.31
C GLU A 146 17.40 10.62 29.08
N LEU A 147 18.21 11.67 29.28
CA LEU A 147 18.66 12.57 28.21
C LEU A 147 19.60 11.87 27.22
N GLU A 148 20.50 11.01 27.71
CA GLU A 148 21.38 10.20 26.87
C GLU A 148 20.58 9.21 26.00
N ASP A 149 19.58 8.55 26.58
CA ASP A 149 18.65 7.67 25.85
C ASP A 149 17.90 8.43 24.75
N TYR A 150 17.45 9.66 25.03
CA TYR A 150 16.78 10.52 24.04
C TYR A 150 17.72 10.96 22.92
N ALA A 151 18.94 11.41 23.26
CA ALA A 151 19.95 11.78 22.27
C ALA A 151 20.28 10.60 21.35
N TYR A 152 20.53 9.42 21.94
CA TYR A 152 20.79 8.19 21.21
C TYR A 152 19.64 7.83 20.27
N LEU A 153 18.39 7.86 20.76
CA LEU A 153 17.22 7.51 19.97
C LEU A 153 17.03 8.46 18.78
N ILE A 154 17.20 9.76 19.02
CA ILE A 154 17.11 10.82 18.00
C ILE A 154 18.18 10.60 16.92
N GLU A 155 19.44 10.48 17.31
CA GLU A 155 20.57 10.27 16.37
C GLU A 155 20.41 8.97 15.58
N LYS A 156 20.11 7.86 16.27
CA LYS A 156 19.99 6.54 15.67
C LYS A 156 18.85 6.47 14.67
N THR A 157 17.73 7.13 14.96
CA THR A 157 16.57 7.21 14.05
C THR A 157 16.93 7.96 12.78
N ASN A 158 17.54 9.15 12.88
CA ASN A 158 17.91 9.96 11.71
C ASN A 158 18.98 9.27 10.85
N SER A 159 20.03 8.74 11.48
CA SER A 159 21.07 7.97 10.78
C SER A 159 20.47 6.78 10.02
N THR A 160 19.53 6.05 10.63
CA THR A 160 18.88 4.90 9.99
C THR A 160 18.00 5.32 8.81
N VAL A 161 17.24 6.40 8.93
CA VAL A 161 16.38 6.92 7.86
C VAL A 161 17.21 7.25 6.62
N TRP A 162 18.30 7.98 6.78
CA TRP A 162 19.19 8.33 5.67
C TRP A 162 19.92 7.11 5.11
N ASN A 163 20.38 6.20 5.96
CA ASN A 163 21.02 4.97 5.50
C ASN A 163 20.06 4.12 4.66
N LEU A 164 18.81 3.93 5.11
CA LEU A 164 17.77 3.24 4.34
C LEU A 164 17.49 3.97 3.03
N PHE A 165 17.39 5.30 3.04
CA PHE A 165 17.20 6.09 1.82
C PHE A 165 18.29 5.81 0.78
N PHE A 166 19.57 5.88 1.18
CA PHE A 166 20.69 5.64 0.26
C PHE A 166 20.74 4.21 -0.27
N TRP A 167 20.54 3.20 0.58
CA TRP A 167 20.55 1.81 0.12
C TRP A 167 19.38 1.51 -0.83
N ASN A 168 18.18 2.03 -0.56
CA ASN A 168 17.04 1.88 -1.48
C ASN A 168 17.32 2.55 -2.84
N LEU A 169 17.95 3.72 -2.83
CA LEU A 169 18.34 4.42 -4.06
C LEU A 169 19.35 3.61 -4.87
N VAL A 170 20.44 3.18 -4.23
CA VAL A 170 21.51 2.40 -4.88
C VAL A 170 20.97 1.10 -5.45
N LEU A 171 20.16 0.37 -4.68
CA LEU A 171 19.56 -0.88 -5.14
C LEU A 171 18.55 -0.66 -6.25
N SER A 172 17.75 0.42 -6.21
CA SER A 172 16.82 0.77 -7.29
C SER A 172 17.56 1.07 -8.59
N ILE A 173 18.62 1.87 -8.53
CA ILE A 173 19.46 2.19 -9.70
C ILE A 173 20.12 0.93 -10.27
N PHE A 174 20.58 0.03 -9.40
CA PHE A 174 21.20 -1.23 -9.82
C PHE A 174 20.18 -2.22 -10.42
N LEU A 175 19.00 -2.35 -9.82
CA LEU A 175 17.96 -3.28 -10.25
C LEU A 175 17.24 -2.83 -11.51
N PHE A 176 17.04 -1.52 -11.70
CA PHE A 176 16.33 -0.95 -12.84
C PHE A 176 16.82 -1.48 -14.20
N PRO A 177 18.11 -1.38 -14.58
CA PRO A 177 18.59 -1.87 -15.88
C PRO A 177 18.48 -3.39 -16.01
N ILE A 178 18.67 -4.14 -14.91
CA ILE A 178 18.58 -5.60 -14.90
C ILE A 178 17.14 -6.05 -15.19
N VAL A 179 16.18 -5.45 -14.49
CA VAL A 179 14.75 -5.75 -14.68
C VAL A 179 14.31 -5.36 -16.09
N LEU A 180 14.74 -4.19 -16.59
CA LEU A 180 14.45 -3.72 -17.94
C LEU A 180 14.99 -4.70 -19.01
N ALA A 181 16.26 -5.09 -18.92
CA ALA A 181 16.90 -5.98 -19.89
C ALA A 181 16.20 -7.35 -19.98
N ILE A 182 15.69 -7.86 -18.87
CA ILE A 182 14.95 -9.12 -18.83
C ILE A 182 13.53 -8.95 -19.39
N HIS A 183 12.85 -7.84 -19.06
CA HIS A 183 11.51 -7.57 -19.57
C HIS A 183 11.47 -7.32 -21.07
N LEU A 184 12.49 -6.65 -21.61
CA LEU A 184 12.64 -6.41 -23.05
C LEU A 184 13.17 -7.64 -23.80
N GLY A 185 13.47 -8.74 -23.09
CA GLY A 185 13.95 -9.98 -23.69
C GLY A 185 15.36 -9.89 -24.30
N TRP A 186 16.14 -8.86 -23.94
CA TRP A 186 17.49 -8.65 -24.47
C TRP A 186 18.46 -9.75 -24.03
N ILE A 187 18.19 -10.40 -22.90
CA ILE A 187 19.04 -11.45 -22.35
C ILE A 187 18.31 -12.79 -22.39
N ALA A 188 18.65 -13.62 -23.39
CA ALA A 188 18.16 -14.98 -23.52
C ALA A 188 19.23 -15.99 -23.06
N GLY A 189 19.02 -16.64 -21.92
CA GLY A 189 19.92 -17.70 -21.45
C GLY A 189 19.55 -18.26 -20.08
N ASN A 190 19.81 -19.55 -19.84
CA ASN A 190 19.57 -20.18 -18.54
C ASN A 190 20.48 -19.62 -17.44
N GLY A 191 21.73 -19.26 -17.77
CA GLY A 191 22.67 -18.64 -16.83
C GLY A 191 22.22 -17.25 -16.37
N ALA A 192 21.79 -16.39 -17.29
CA ALA A 192 21.27 -15.07 -16.96
C ALA A 192 20.01 -15.12 -16.08
N LYS A 193 19.12 -16.09 -16.34
CA LYS A 193 17.95 -16.34 -15.48
C LYS A 193 18.36 -16.77 -14.07
N LEU A 194 19.44 -17.54 -13.93
CA LEU A 194 19.97 -17.93 -12.61
C LEU A 194 20.54 -16.72 -11.88
N ALA A 195 21.39 -15.93 -12.54
CA ALA A 195 21.97 -14.72 -11.98
C ALA A 195 20.89 -13.72 -11.53
N TYR A 196 19.86 -13.51 -12.35
CA TYR A 196 18.72 -12.68 -11.98
C TYR A 196 18.00 -13.16 -10.72
N ARG A 197 17.77 -14.47 -10.57
CA ARG A 197 17.15 -15.01 -9.36
C ARG A 197 18.02 -14.82 -8.13
N VAL A 198 19.34 -14.92 -8.26
CA VAL A 198 20.28 -14.61 -7.16
C VAL A 198 20.16 -13.15 -6.77
N VAL A 199 20.13 -12.24 -7.75
CA VAL A 199 19.93 -10.80 -7.51
C VAL A 199 18.58 -10.52 -6.82
N LEU A 200 17.49 -11.16 -7.26
CA LEU A 200 16.18 -11.04 -6.60
C LEU A 200 16.21 -11.59 -5.17
N LEU A 201 16.90 -12.71 -4.92
CA LEU A 201 17.02 -13.28 -3.59
C LEU A 201 17.80 -12.35 -2.65
N ILE A 202 18.88 -11.73 -3.14
CA ILE A 202 19.61 -10.70 -2.40
C ILE A 202 18.70 -9.49 -2.13
N GLY A 203 17.91 -9.06 -3.11
CA GLY A 203 16.93 -7.97 -2.93
C GLY A 203 15.87 -8.29 -1.88
N LEU A 204 15.38 -9.53 -1.83
CA LEU A 204 14.45 -9.98 -0.79
C LEU A 204 15.12 -10.02 0.59
N LEU A 205 16.36 -10.52 0.70
CA LEU A 205 17.11 -10.48 1.96
C LEU A 205 17.33 -9.04 2.44
N PHE A 206 17.58 -8.11 1.52
CA PHE A 206 17.64 -6.69 1.84
C PHE A 206 16.31 -6.18 2.39
N CYS A 207 15.16 -6.55 1.81
CA CYS A 207 13.85 -6.19 2.35
C CYS A 207 13.68 -6.72 3.79
N ILE A 208 14.13 -7.93 4.11
CA ILE A 208 14.10 -8.44 5.50
C ILE A 208 14.96 -7.57 6.44
N ALA A 209 16.18 -7.21 6.03
CA ALA A 209 17.05 -6.35 6.84
C ALA A 209 16.43 -4.94 7.00
N GLN A 210 15.84 -4.42 5.94
CA GLN A 210 15.11 -3.16 5.94
C GLN A 210 13.91 -3.18 6.88
N PHE A 211 13.10 -4.25 6.85
CA PHE A 211 12.00 -4.45 7.80
C PHE A 211 12.46 -4.33 9.24
N LEU A 212 13.58 -4.97 9.60
CA LEU A 212 14.13 -4.91 10.95
C LEU A 212 14.52 -3.47 11.34
N HIS A 213 15.18 -2.74 10.44
CA HIS A 213 15.53 -1.33 10.68
C HIS A 213 14.31 -0.40 10.73
N LEU A 214 13.26 -0.66 9.95
CA LEU A 214 12.01 0.08 10.00
C LEU A 214 11.26 -0.15 11.32
N VAL A 215 11.26 -1.37 11.86
CA VAL A 215 10.66 -1.67 13.18
C VAL A 215 11.49 -1.08 14.31
N HIS A 216 12.81 -1.28 14.28
CA HIS A 216 13.74 -0.75 15.27
C HIS A 216 15.02 -0.29 14.58
N PRO A 217 15.36 1.00 14.60
CA PRO A 217 14.89 2.06 15.51
C PRO A 217 13.71 2.90 15.03
N VAL A 218 13.32 2.87 13.74
CA VAL A 218 12.51 3.97 13.17
C VAL A 218 11.08 4.02 13.72
N PHE A 219 10.36 2.90 13.73
CA PHE A 219 9.00 2.83 14.28
C PHE A 219 9.01 3.00 15.81
N TRP A 220 9.98 2.42 16.50
CA TRP A 220 10.17 2.63 17.95
C TRP A 220 10.36 4.12 18.30
N GLY A 221 11.24 4.79 17.58
CA GLY A 221 11.45 6.24 17.69
C GLY A 221 10.16 7.01 17.42
N ALA A 222 9.45 6.69 16.32
CA ALA A 222 8.21 7.34 15.95
C ALA A 222 7.10 7.22 17.01
N VAL A 223 6.99 6.08 17.71
CA VAL A 223 6.00 5.89 18.78
C VAL A 223 6.38 6.62 20.06
N ARG A 224 7.67 6.67 20.41
CA ARG A 224 8.15 7.29 21.66
C ARG A 224 8.33 8.81 21.54
N PHE A 225 8.51 9.32 20.33
CA PHE A 225 8.79 10.73 20.05
C PHE A 225 7.76 11.71 20.64
N PRO A 226 6.42 11.49 20.54
CA PRO A 226 5.46 12.43 21.12
C PRO A 226 5.56 12.55 22.64
N GLY A 227 5.75 11.43 23.35
CA GLY A 227 5.91 11.43 24.80
C GLY A 227 7.23 12.05 25.26
N MET A 228 8.30 11.82 24.49
CA MET A 228 9.60 12.46 24.74
C MET A 228 9.50 13.99 24.61
N LEU A 229 8.79 14.51 23.60
CA LEU A 229 8.60 15.96 23.44
C LEU A 229 7.80 16.58 24.60
N ASP A 230 6.74 15.91 25.04
CA ASP A 230 5.96 16.38 26.20
C ASP A 230 6.83 16.42 27.46
N ARG A 231 7.60 15.35 27.68
CA ARG A 231 8.51 15.24 28.81
C ARG A 231 9.55 16.36 28.79
N LEU A 232 10.15 16.63 27.63
CA LEU A 232 11.26 17.55 27.45
C LEU A 232 10.85 19.03 27.55
N PHE A 233 9.67 19.39 27.04
CA PHE A 233 9.26 20.80 26.95
C PHE A 233 8.19 21.21 27.98
N LEU A 234 7.33 20.29 28.42
CA LEU A 234 6.18 20.60 29.28
C LEU A 234 6.40 20.15 30.73
N GLU A 235 6.83 18.90 30.92
CA GLU A 235 6.81 18.25 32.23
C GLU A 235 8.11 18.42 33.04
N ALA A 236 9.27 18.28 32.40
CA ALA A 236 10.53 18.12 33.11
C ALA A 236 11.48 19.34 32.98
N TYR A 237 12.37 19.44 33.95
CA TYR A 237 13.44 20.44 34.06
C TYR A 237 14.82 19.76 33.97
N PRO A 238 15.89 20.47 33.59
CA PRO A 238 16.00 21.90 33.31
C PRO A 238 15.44 22.31 31.95
N ARG A 239 14.93 23.54 31.84
CA ARG A 239 14.44 24.11 30.56
C ARG A 239 15.28 25.31 30.16
N ASP A 240 15.99 25.19 29.06
CA ASP A 240 16.73 26.31 28.48
C ASP A 240 15.79 27.24 27.71
N GLN A 241 15.47 28.40 28.31
CA GLN A 241 14.57 29.38 27.70
C GLN A 241 15.14 29.99 26.42
N TYR A 242 16.46 30.17 26.33
CA TYR A 242 17.08 30.78 25.15
C TYR A 242 16.89 29.90 23.90
N HIS A 243 17.05 28.59 24.06
CA HIS A 243 16.83 27.65 22.96
C HIS A 243 15.34 27.38 22.69
N ILE A 244 14.47 27.44 23.70
CA ILE A 244 13.01 27.41 23.49
C ILE A 244 12.58 28.58 22.60
N ASP A 245 13.07 29.80 22.86
CA ASP A 245 12.77 30.98 22.05
C ASP A 245 13.30 30.84 20.60
N SER A 246 14.48 30.22 20.43
CA SER A 246 15.03 29.90 19.11
C SER A 246 14.11 28.96 18.33
N ILE A 247 13.62 27.90 18.98
CA ILE A 247 12.68 26.93 18.39
C ILE A 247 11.36 27.64 18.02
N GLN A 248 10.81 28.48 18.90
CA GLN A 248 9.58 29.25 18.62
C GLN A 248 9.71 30.12 17.38
N ARG A 249 10.83 30.84 17.24
CA ARG A 249 11.10 31.67 16.06
C ARG A 249 11.26 30.85 14.79
N ARG A 250 11.99 29.73 14.85
CA ARG A 250 12.27 28.89 13.68
C ARG A 250 11.03 28.17 13.16
N PHE A 251 10.15 27.72 14.06
CA PHE A 251 8.91 27.03 13.71
C PHE A 251 7.69 27.95 13.65
N ALA A 252 7.84 29.26 13.87
CA ALA A 252 6.75 30.24 13.93
C ALA A 252 5.58 29.72 14.77
N CYS A 253 5.87 29.39 16.03
CA CYS A 253 4.92 28.77 16.95
C CYS A 253 5.21 29.21 18.39
N GLU A 254 4.28 28.92 19.31
CA GLU A 254 4.48 29.19 20.73
C GLU A 254 4.28 27.96 21.63
N PHE A 255 5.11 27.82 22.68
CA PHE A 255 4.96 26.76 23.68
C PHE A 255 3.93 27.09 24.77
N LYS A 256 3.65 28.38 25.01
CA LYS A 256 2.59 28.86 25.92
C LYS A 256 1.60 29.74 25.17
N PRO A 257 0.84 29.18 24.22
CA PRO A 257 -0.15 29.94 23.49
C PRO A 257 -1.35 30.27 24.38
N HIS A 258 -2.11 31.29 24.00
CA HIS A 258 -3.37 31.63 24.65
C HIS A 258 -4.52 30.83 23.99
N ASP A 259 -5.33 30.12 24.78
CA ASP A 259 -6.33 29.18 24.25
C ASP A 259 -7.31 29.84 23.27
N THR A 260 -7.68 31.10 23.51
CA THR A 260 -8.57 31.88 22.64
C THR A 260 -7.93 32.24 21.29
N LEU A 261 -6.63 32.52 21.26
CA LEU A 261 -5.89 32.82 20.03
C LEU A 261 -5.68 31.57 19.18
N VAL A 262 -5.52 30.40 19.82
CA VAL A 262 -5.45 29.11 19.13
C VAL A 262 -6.79 28.76 18.49
N GLN A 263 -7.91 28.99 19.17
CA GLN A 263 -9.25 28.73 18.62
C GLN A 263 -9.58 29.62 17.42
N LEU A 264 -9.05 30.84 17.38
CA LEU A 264 -9.22 31.79 16.28
C LEU A 264 -8.19 31.61 15.15
N ASP A 265 -7.34 30.58 15.23
CA ASP A 265 -6.24 30.29 14.30
C ASP A 265 -5.25 31.45 14.11
N LEU A 266 -5.17 32.33 15.12
CA LEU A 266 -4.25 33.47 15.18
C LEU A 266 -2.87 33.04 15.71
N GLN A 267 -2.78 31.91 16.39
CA GLN A 267 -1.57 31.42 17.04
C GLN A 267 -1.45 29.90 16.96
N GLN A 268 -0.29 29.39 16.57
CA GLN A 268 -0.05 27.95 16.43
C GLN A 268 0.80 27.40 17.58
N PRO A 269 0.37 26.31 18.25
CA PRO A 269 1.15 25.68 19.32
C PRO A 269 2.36 24.90 18.77
N CYS A 270 3.52 25.03 19.41
CA CYS A 270 4.75 24.36 18.96
C CYS A 270 4.69 22.83 19.07
N ILE A 271 4.19 22.31 20.20
CA ILE A 271 4.19 20.86 20.47
C ILE A 271 3.37 20.09 19.42
N PRO A 272 2.11 20.47 19.13
CA PRO A 272 1.36 19.85 18.04
C PRO A 272 2.02 20.06 16.69
N LYS A 273 2.67 21.20 16.41
CA LYS A 273 3.35 21.44 15.12
C LYS A 273 4.57 20.53 14.93
N MET A 274 5.37 20.33 15.97
CA MET A 274 6.51 19.39 15.95
C MET A 274 6.04 17.93 15.85
N LYS A 275 4.95 17.57 16.55
CA LYS A 275 4.30 16.25 16.45
C LYS A 275 3.61 16.02 15.10
N ASN A 276 2.99 17.06 14.54
CA ASN A 276 2.26 17.09 13.27
C ASN A 276 3.11 17.55 12.08
N SER A 277 4.45 17.48 12.15
CA SER A 277 5.30 17.55 10.95
C SER A 277 5.14 16.29 10.06
N LEU A 278 3.90 15.77 10.02
CA LEU A 278 3.25 14.63 9.40
C LEU A 278 3.64 13.24 9.92
N LEU A 279 3.12 12.96 11.11
CA LEU A 279 2.71 11.63 11.60
C LEU A 279 3.76 10.51 11.39
N PRO A 280 4.87 10.54 12.15
CA PRO A 280 5.97 9.59 12.04
C PRO A 280 5.52 8.13 12.10
N THR A 281 4.56 7.82 12.97
CA THR A 281 4.05 6.46 13.17
C THR A 281 3.27 5.94 11.94
N TYR A 282 2.46 6.77 11.29
CA TYR A 282 1.68 6.33 10.14
C TYR A 282 2.55 6.19 8.89
N SER A 283 3.51 7.11 8.70
CA SER A 283 4.49 7.02 7.62
C SER A 283 5.35 5.75 7.75
N THR A 284 5.84 5.45 8.95
CA THR A 284 6.62 4.24 9.21
C THR A 284 5.81 2.95 9.05
N LEU A 285 4.55 2.93 9.48
CA LEU A 285 3.64 1.81 9.22
C LEU A 285 3.42 1.59 7.72
N LEU A 286 3.21 2.66 6.95
CA LEU A 286 3.07 2.58 5.50
C LEU A 286 4.33 1.98 4.85
N LEU A 287 5.52 2.42 5.26
CA LEU A 287 6.80 1.87 4.80
C LEU A 287 6.92 0.37 5.11
N ILE A 288 6.52 -0.05 6.31
CA ILE A 288 6.49 -1.47 6.70
C ILE A 288 5.55 -2.27 5.78
N PHE A 289 4.36 -1.76 5.49
CA PHE A 289 3.43 -2.44 4.58
C PHE A 289 3.98 -2.56 3.16
N ILE A 290 4.62 -1.51 2.64
CA ILE A 290 5.24 -1.53 1.31
C ILE A 290 6.40 -2.52 1.27
N ASP A 291 7.21 -2.59 2.32
CA ASP A 291 8.33 -3.51 2.42
C ASP A 291 7.91 -5.00 2.49
N LEU A 292 6.77 -5.28 3.13
CA LEU A 292 6.20 -6.62 3.19
C LEU A 292 5.47 -7.03 1.88
N PHE A 293 5.13 -6.07 1.03
CA PHE A 293 4.33 -6.31 -0.17
C PHE A 293 4.95 -7.32 -1.16
N PRO A 294 6.26 -7.32 -1.46
CA PRO A 294 6.89 -8.34 -2.30
C PRO A 294 6.72 -9.77 -1.76
N PHE A 295 6.78 -9.95 -0.43
CA PHE A 295 6.57 -11.24 0.22
C PHE A 295 5.12 -11.69 0.14
N LEU A 296 4.19 -10.78 0.44
CA LEU A 296 2.76 -11.03 0.31
C LEU A 296 2.38 -11.37 -1.13
N PHE A 297 2.97 -10.68 -2.12
CA PHE A 297 2.79 -10.97 -3.53
C PHE A 297 3.33 -12.37 -3.89
N GLY A 298 4.53 -12.72 -3.43
CA GLY A 298 5.10 -14.06 -3.63
C GLY A 298 4.24 -15.17 -3.03
N ALA A 299 3.77 -14.98 -1.79
CA ALA A 299 2.87 -15.89 -1.10
C ALA A 299 1.50 -15.99 -1.79
N PHE A 300 0.95 -14.87 -2.27
CA PHE A 300 -0.31 -14.84 -3.01
C PHE A 300 -0.20 -15.61 -4.34
N ILE A 301 0.87 -15.42 -5.12
CA ILE A 301 1.07 -16.16 -6.37
C ILE A 301 1.20 -17.67 -6.10
N TYR A 302 1.86 -18.04 -4.99
CA TYR A 302 1.98 -19.43 -4.57
C TYR A 302 0.61 -20.01 -4.19
N ALA A 303 -0.10 -19.38 -3.26
CA ALA A 303 -1.44 -19.78 -2.82
C ALA A 303 -2.45 -19.83 -3.97
N TRP A 304 -2.37 -18.88 -4.91
CA TRP A 304 -3.18 -18.87 -6.12
C TRP A 304 -2.95 -20.11 -6.98
N SER A 305 -1.68 -20.47 -7.18
CA SER A 305 -1.29 -21.63 -7.99
C SER A 305 -1.59 -22.98 -7.32
N ALA A 306 -1.48 -23.06 -5.99
CA ALA A 306 -1.63 -24.29 -5.22
C ALA A 306 -3.09 -24.59 -4.84
N TRP A 307 -3.84 -23.59 -4.38
CA TRP A 307 -5.17 -23.80 -3.78
C TRP A 307 -6.29 -23.07 -4.54
N ILE A 308 -6.15 -21.76 -4.79
CA ILE A 308 -7.30 -20.94 -5.22
C ILE A 308 -7.78 -21.31 -6.62
N LYS A 309 -6.86 -21.60 -7.55
CA LYS A 309 -7.18 -21.99 -8.93
C LYS A 309 -8.05 -23.26 -9.01
N ASN A 310 -7.94 -24.16 -8.03
CA ASN A 310 -8.64 -25.44 -8.00
C ASN A 310 -9.91 -25.40 -7.14
N SER A 311 -10.25 -24.26 -6.53
CA SER A 311 -11.49 -24.12 -5.77
C SER A 311 -12.73 -24.30 -6.66
N ASN A 312 -13.78 -24.92 -6.13
CA ASN A 312 -15.01 -25.19 -6.88
C ASN A 312 -15.63 -23.91 -7.45
N VAL A 313 -15.61 -22.81 -6.70
CA VAL A 313 -16.15 -21.51 -7.10
C VAL A 313 -15.44 -20.97 -8.36
N VAL A 314 -14.11 -20.99 -8.37
CA VAL A 314 -13.30 -20.48 -9.50
C VAL A 314 -13.44 -21.39 -10.73
N ARG A 315 -13.51 -22.72 -10.52
CA ARG A 315 -13.73 -23.69 -11.61
C ARG A 315 -15.08 -23.48 -12.29
N THR A 316 -16.16 -23.34 -11.52
CA THR A 316 -17.51 -23.11 -12.05
C THR A 316 -17.59 -21.77 -12.78
N ALA A 317 -16.98 -20.70 -12.25
CA ALA A 317 -16.91 -19.41 -12.92
C ALA A 317 -16.17 -19.50 -14.27
N ARG A 318 -15.04 -20.21 -14.31
CA ARG A 318 -14.24 -20.37 -15.53
C ARG A 318 -14.97 -21.18 -16.61
N GLN A 319 -15.60 -22.28 -16.21
CA GLN A 319 -16.43 -23.10 -17.12
C GLN A 319 -17.59 -22.29 -17.71
N ARG A 320 -18.23 -21.43 -16.92
CA ARG A 320 -19.29 -20.53 -17.41
C ARG A 320 -18.76 -19.56 -18.48
N VAL A 321 -17.56 -19.01 -18.30
CA VAL A 321 -16.93 -18.10 -19.27
C VAL A 321 -16.51 -18.84 -20.53
N GLU A 322 -15.92 -20.03 -20.41
CA GLU A 322 -15.52 -20.87 -21.55
C GLU A 322 -16.75 -21.29 -22.37
N LEU A 323 -17.83 -21.68 -21.70
CA LEU A 323 -19.09 -22.06 -22.35
C LEU A 323 -19.75 -20.87 -23.05
N ASN A 324 -19.70 -19.66 -22.45
CA ASN A 324 -20.15 -18.43 -23.12
C ASN A 324 -19.26 -18.03 -24.31
N ASN A 325 -17.95 -18.18 -24.22
CA ASN A 325 -17.03 -17.89 -25.33
C ASN A 325 -17.19 -18.89 -26.48
N SER A 326 -17.43 -20.18 -26.19
CA SER A 326 -17.69 -21.20 -27.21
C SER A 326 -19.02 -20.98 -27.96
N ARG A 327 -19.99 -20.30 -27.33
CA ARG A 327 -21.26 -19.90 -27.95
C ARG A 327 -21.16 -18.62 -28.78
N ARG A 328 -20.04 -17.90 -28.73
CA ARG A 328 -19.80 -16.77 -29.64
C ARG A 328 -19.40 -17.33 -30.99
N VAL A 329 -20.31 -17.24 -31.96
CA VAL A 329 -20.05 -17.60 -33.36
C VAL A 329 -18.84 -16.80 -33.86
N PRO A 330 -17.82 -17.41 -34.49
CA PRO A 330 -16.74 -16.67 -35.11
C PRO A 330 -17.33 -15.77 -36.21
N PHE A 331 -17.03 -14.48 -36.18
CA PHE A 331 -17.37 -13.57 -37.26
C PHE A 331 -16.60 -14.02 -38.52
N PRO A 332 -17.26 -14.28 -39.66
CA PRO A 332 -16.56 -14.61 -40.89
C PRO A 332 -15.70 -13.42 -41.31
N THR A 333 -14.40 -13.66 -41.47
CA THR A 333 -13.40 -12.64 -41.86
C THR A 333 -13.36 -12.38 -43.36
N HIS A 334 -14.08 -13.14 -44.18
CA HIS A 334 -14.17 -12.92 -45.62
C HIS A 334 -15.59 -13.12 -46.17
N ASN A 335 -16.18 -12.05 -46.69
CA ASN A 335 -17.34 -12.12 -47.59
C ASN A 335 -16.82 -12.38 -49.01
N VAL A 336 -16.67 -13.65 -49.40
CA VAL A 336 -16.48 -13.99 -50.81
C VAL A 336 -17.87 -14.05 -51.45
N TYR A 337 -18.28 -12.95 -52.07
CA TYR A 337 -19.44 -12.92 -52.96
C TYR A 337 -19.01 -13.43 -54.34
N THR A 338 -19.51 -14.59 -54.74
CA THR A 338 -19.40 -15.10 -56.12
C THR A 338 -20.74 -14.84 -56.82
N PRO A 339 -20.79 -14.02 -57.88
CA PRO A 339 -22.02 -13.81 -58.65
C PRO A 339 -22.34 -15.04 -59.50
N PRO A 340 -23.63 -15.33 -59.78
CA PRO A 340 -24.02 -16.50 -60.57
C PRO A 340 -23.68 -16.34 -62.06
N GLU A 341 -23.20 -17.42 -62.68
CA GLU A 341 -22.93 -17.51 -64.12
C GLU A 341 -24.22 -17.41 -64.94
N ARG A 342 -24.24 -16.44 -65.86
CA ARG A 342 -25.38 -16.16 -66.74
C ARG A 342 -25.27 -17.01 -68.00
N ASN A 343 -25.74 -18.26 -67.94
CA ASN A 343 -25.89 -19.11 -69.12
C ASN A 343 -27.33 -19.63 -69.24
N THR A 344 -28.19 -18.87 -69.92
CA THR A 344 -29.41 -19.41 -70.54
C THR A 344 -29.68 -18.70 -71.85
N LYS A 345 -29.72 -19.53 -72.90
CA LYS A 345 -29.97 -19.23 -74.32
C LYS A 345 -31.26 -18.43 -74.53
N LEU A 346 -31.20 -17.43 -75.41
CA LEU A 346 -32.37 -16.90 -76.11
C LEU A 346 -32.69 -17.86 -77.27
N VAL A 347 -33.91 -18.40 -77.27
CA VAL A 347 -34.54 -19.04 -78.43
C VAL A 347 -35.77 -18.20 -78.77
N GLU A 348 -35.94 -17.96 -80.06
CA GLU A 348 -36.89 -17.08 -80.74
C GLU A 348 -38.37 -17.31 -80.37
N VAL A 349 -39.13 -16.21 -80.43
CA VAL A 349 -40.50 -16.16 -80.99
C VAL A 349 -40.58 -14.97 -81.92
#